data_AF-A0A9P4IFP4-F1
#
_entry.id   AF-A0A9P4IFP4-F1
#
_cell.length_a   1.000
_cell.length_b   1.000
_cell.length_c   1.000
_cell.angle_alpha   90.00
_cell.angle_beta   90.00
_cell.angle_gamma   90.00
#
_symmetry.space_group_name_H-M   'P 1'
#
loop_
_entity.id
_entity.type
_entity.pdbx_description
1 polymer ?
#
loop_
_entity_poly.entity_id
_entity_poly.type
_entity_poly.pdbx_seq_one_letter_code
_entity_poly.pdbx_strand_id
1 'polypeptide(L)'
;MAEEEKKNQTSAAGAEDEEPDEWYAEFEVVGFPAKPKLTNDLCCRDKRIFSTGCADENARLTDCYYEKKDWRACVKEMEEFKQCWKRQGNDQRTDTKDV
;
A
#
# COMPACT_ATOMS: atom_id res chain seq x y z
N MET A 1 45.87 0.37 -11.21
CA MET A 1 45.55 -0.53 -10.09
C MET A 1 44.46 0.18 -9.29
N ALA A 2 43.23 0.24 -9.80
CA ALA A 2 42.23 -0.86 -9.81
C ALA A 2 41.69 -1.03 -8.37
N GLU A 3 40.47 -0.54 -8.09
CA GLU A 3 39.21 -1.32 -8.09
C GLU A 3 39.09 -2.19 -6.81
N GLU A 4 37.95 -2.35 -6.12
CA GLU A 4 36.59 -1.82 -6.31
C GLU A 4 35.81 -1.90 -4.97
N GLU A 5 34.56 -1.43 -4.93
CA GLU A 5 33.71 -1.48 -3.74
C GLU A 5 33.32 -2.91 -3.32
N LYS A 6 33.23 -3.17 -2.00
CA LYS A 6 32.27 -4.15 -1.46
C LYS A 6 31.51 -3.58 -0.26
N LYS A 7 30.38 -2.95 -0.59
CA LYS A 7 29.28 -2.60 0.31
C LYS A 7 28.80 -3.86 1.05
N ASN A 8 29.25 -4.07 2.29
CA ASN A 8 28.81 -5.22 3.08
C ASN A 8 27.36 -5.00 3.55
N GLN A 9 26.42 -5.56 2.79
CA GLN A 9 25.00 -5.44 3.03
C GLN A 9 24.58 -6.53 4.02
N THR A 10 24.40 -6.17 5.28
CA THR A 10 23.84 -7.06 6.31
C THR A 10 22.81 -6.31 7.15
N SER A 11 21.64 -6.08 6.56
CA SER A 11 20.43 -5.67 7.27
C SER A 11 19.65 -6.92 7.69
N ALA A 12 20.08 -7.55 8.78
CA ALA A 12 19.20 -8.42 9.55
C ALA A 12 18.39 -7.49 10.47
N ALA A 13 17.21 -7.07 10.01
CA ALA A 13 16.28 -6.32 10.85
C ALA A 13 15.82 -7.23 12.00
N GLY A 14 15.79 -6.70 13.22
CA GLY A 14 15.15 -7.37 14.34
C GLY A 14 13.66 -7.51 14.04
N ALA A 15 13.19 -8.76 13.99
CA ALA A 15 11.77 -9.11 13.95
C ALA A 15 11.38 -9.63 15.34
N GLU A 16 11.37 -8.71 16.31
CA GLU A 16 10.87 -8.90 17.67
C GLU A 16 9.88 -7.77 17.92
N ASP A 17 8.66 -7.92 17.40
CA ASP A 17 7.41 -7.18 17.70
C ASP A 17 6.35 -7.46 16.60
N GLU A 18 6.20 -8.72 16.18
CA GLU A 18 5.00 -9.17 15.48
C GLU A 18 4.14 -9.93 16.50
N GLU A 19 3.52 -9.14 17.39
CA GLU A 19 2.43 -9.58 18.25
C GLU A 19 1.39 -10.27 17.35
N PRO A 20 1.19 -11.60 17.44
CA PRO A 20 0.26 -12.27 16.56
C PRO A 20 -1.13 -11.77 16.90
N ASP A 21 -1.76 -11.05 15.98
CA ASP A 21 -3.09 -10.52 16.22
C ASP A 21 -4.05 -11.69 16.46
N GLU A 22 -4.52 -11.80 17.71
CA GLU A 22 -5.38 -12.86 18.26
C GLU A 22 -6.80 -12.86 17.65
N TRP A 23 -6.92 -12.47 16.39
CA TRP A 23 -8.13 -12.38 15.60
C TRP A 23 -8.05 -13.09 14.23
N TYR A 24 -6.88 -13.61 13.82
CA TYR A 24 -6.73 -14.35 12.56
C TYR A 24 -6.50 -15.87 12.71
N ALA A 25 -6.92 -16.46 13.83
CA ALA A 25 -6.71 -17.89 14.12
C ALA A 25 -7.97 -18.76 14.26
N GLU A 26 -9.16 -18.22 14.53
CA GLU A 26 -10.30 -19.06 14.98
C GLU A 26 -11.69 -18.59 14.51
N PHE A 27 -12.01 -18.81 13.23
CA PHE A 27 -13.41 -18.86 12.76
C PHE A 27 -13.61 -19.88 11.65
N GLU A 28 -13.41 -21.17 11.97
CA GLU A 28 -13.85 -22.30 11.14
C GLU A 28 -15.39 -22.41 11.13
N VAL A 29 -16.08 -21.46 10.50
CA VAL A 29 -17.52 -21.58 10.24
C VAL A 29 -17.78 -22.07 8.82
N VAL A 30 -18.11 -23.36 8.78
CA VAL A 30 -18.73 -24.06 7.66
C VAL A 30 -19.81 -23.23 6.97
N GLY A 31 -19.71 -23.09 5.65
CA GLY A 31 -20.79 -22.57 4.81
C GLY A 31 -20.57 -21.19 4.15
N PHE A 32 -19.42 -20.53 4.32
CA PHE A 32 -19.11 -19.37 3.47
C PHE A 32 -18.79 -19.86 2.04
N PRO A 33 -19.55 -19.46 1.00
CA PRO A 33 -19.27 -19.91 -0.36
C PRO A 33 -17.90 -19.38 -0.80
N ALA A 34 -16.97 -20.29 -1.09
CA ALA A 34 -15.64 -19.93 -1.58
C ALA A 34 -15.77 -19.01 -2.79
N LYS A 35 -15.29 -17.77 -2.66
CA LYS A 35 -15.33 -16.77 -3.73
C LYS A 35 -14.70 -17.38 -4.99
N PRO A 36 -15.30 -17.18 -6.18
CA PRO A 36 -14.80 -17.80 -7.41
C PRO A 36 -13.33 -17.44 -7.62
N LYS A 37 -12.55 -18.42 -8.10
CA LYS A 37 -11.08 -18.29 -8.22
C LYS A 37 -10.72 -17.00 -8.93
N LEU A 38 -9.99 -16.19 -8.18
CA LEU A 38 -9.91 -14.77 -8.39
C LEU A 38 -8.85 -14.46 -9.45
N THR A 39 -9.25 -14.46 -10.72
CA THR A 39 -8.37 -14.11 -11.83
C THR A 39 -7.93 -12.65 -11.72
N ASN A 40 -6.72 -12.41 -11.16
CA ASN A 40 -6.02 -11.11 -11.04
C ASN A 40 -6.64 -10.03 -10.12
N ASP A 41 -7.61 -10.34 -9.25
CA ASP A 41 -8.62 -9.32 -8.90
C ASP A 41 -8.40 -8.48 -7.60
N LEU A 42 -7.93 -9.05 -6.46
CA LEU A 42 -7.73 -8.33 -5.19
C LEU A 42 -6.57 -8.86 -4.29
N CYS A 43 -5.52 -8.04 -4.15
CA CYS A 43 -4.92 -7.58 -2.88
C CYS A 43 -4.25 -6.23 -3.22
N CYS A 44 -4.73 -5.04 -2.86
CA CYS A 44 -6.11 -4.58 -2.59
C CYS A 44 -6.25 -3.04 -2.56
N ARG A 45 -5.33 -2.26 -3.15
CA ARG A 45 -5.50 -0.81 -3.44
C ARG A 45 -5.78 -0.53 -4.93
N ASP A 46 -5.73 -1.58 -5.73
CA ASP A 46 -5.15 -1.57 -7.06
C ASP A 46 -6.12 -1.17 -8.17
N LYS A 47 -7.24 -1.88 -8.32
CA LYS A 47 -8.24 -1.60 -9.38
C LYS A 47 -8.65 -0.13 -9.44
N ARG A 48 -8.93 0.46 -8.28
CA ARG A 48 -9.47 1.82 -8.17
C ARG A 48 -8.41 2.89 -8.40
N ILE A 49 -7.13 2.58 -8.17
CA ILE A 49 -6.02 3.53 -8.35
C ILE A 49 -5.34 3.39 -9.71
N PHE A 50 -5.15 2.17 -10.23
CA PHE A 50 -4.64 1.96 -11.59
C PHE A 50 -5.57 2.61 -12.64
N SER A 51 -6.88 2.64 -12.40
CA SER A 51 -7.83 3.36 -13.27
C SER A 51 -7.76 4.89 -13.17
N THR A 52 -6.93 5.47 -12.31
CA THR A 52 -6.83 6.93 -12.10
C THR A 52 -5.58 7.57 -12.70
N GLY A 53 -4.62 6.76 -13.17
CA GLY A 53 -3.35 7.25 -13.70
C GLY A 53 -2.42 7.88 -12.66
N CYS A 54 -2.64 7.61 -11.36
CA CYS A 54 -1.84 8.08 -10.22
C CYS A 54 -1.35 6.93 -9.34
N ALA A 55 -1.07 5.78 -9.95
CA ALA A 55 -0.71 4.57 -9.23
C ALA A 55 0.71 4.64 -8.65
N ASP A 56 1.65 5.25 -9.37
CA ASP A 56 3.06 5.32 -8.97
C ASP A 56 3.27 6.23 -7.75
N GLU A 57 2.60 7.40 -7.71
CA GLU A 57 2.65 8.29 -6.54
C GLU A 57 1.98 7.65 -5.32
N ASN A 58 0.91 6.88 -5.52
CA ASN A 58 0.21 6.12 -4.48
C ASN A 58 0.97 4.86 -4.03
N ALA A 59 1.86 4.30 -4.86
CA ALA A 59 2.83 3.29 -4.45
C ALA A 59 3.83 3.94 -3.47
N ARG A 60 4.55 4.99 -3.90
CA ARG A 60 5.54 5.72 -3.09
C ARG A 60 5.01 6.19 -1.72
N LEU A 61 3.78 6.73 -1.70
CA LEU A 61 3.13 7.14 -0.45
C LEU A 61 2.92 5.96 0.52
N THR A 62 2.57 4.80 -0.01
CA THR A 62 2.36 3.58 0.79
C THR A 62 3.68 2.94 1.18
N ASP A 63 4.69 2.97 0.31
CA ASP A 63 6.03 2.46 0.61
C ASP A 63 6.64 3.28 1.77
N CYS A 64 6.54 4.61 1.72
CA CYS A 64 6.94 5.50 2.82
C CYS A 64 6.18 5.20 4.13
N TYR A 65 4.85 4.95 4.05
CA TYR A 65 4.08 4.52 5.22
C TYR A 65 4.50 3.12 5.70
N TYR A 66 4.87 2.21 4.82
CA TYR A 66 5.29 0.87 5.21
C TYR A 66 6.64 0.88 5.93
N GLU A 67 7.58 1.72 5.48
CA GLU A 67 8.89 1.95 6.09
C GLU A 67 8.79 2.65 7.46
N LYS A 68 7.99 3.73 7.56
CA LYS A 68 7.98 4.61 8.74
C LYS A 68 6.81 4.41 9.71
N LYS A 69 5.74 3.74 9.26
CA LYS A 69 4.43 3.61 9.93
C LYS A 69 3.73 4.94 10.32
N ASP A 70 4.24 6.09 9.89
CA ASP A 70 3.64 7.41 10.11
C ASP A 70 3.42 8.18 8.79
N TRP A 71 2.16 8.49 8.50
CA TRP A 71 1.76 9.27 7.33
C TRP A 71 2.17 10.74 7.41
N ARG A 72 2.41 11.29 8.61
CA ARG A 72 2.92 12.67 8.78
C ARG A 72 4.37 12.80 8.36
N ALA A 73 5.14 11.72 8.40
CA ALA A 73 6.50 11.67 7.88
C ALA A 73 6.57 11.44 6.35
N CYS A 74 5.42 11.37 5.68
CA CYS A 74 5.24 11.12 4.24
C CYS A 74 4.44 12.24 3.54
N VAL A 75 4.48 13.47 4.08
CA VAL A 75 3.74 14.62 3.54
C VAL A 75 4.15 14.96 2.10
N LYS A 76 5.42 14.78 1.74
CA LYS A 76 5.93 15.05 0.39
C LYS A 76 5.27 14.11 -0.64
N GLU A 77 5.27 12.82 -0.35
CA GLU A 77 4.67 11.78 -1.20
C GLU A 77 3.14 11.98 -1.28
N MET A 78 2.52 12.47 -0.19
CA MET A 78 1.11 12.83 -0.15
C MET A 78 0.79 14.06 -1.02
N GLU A 79 1.68 15.05 -1.09
CA GLU A 79 1.53 16.20 -1.98
C GLU A 79 1.71 15.82 -3.45
N GLU A 80 2.70 14.98 -3.78
CA GLU A 80 2.90 14.41 -5.13
C GLU A 80 1.62 13.68 -5.59
N PHE A 81 1.06 12.82 -4.72
CA PHE A 81 -0.19 12.12 -5.01
C PHE A 81 -1.38 13.06 -5.22
N LYS A 82 -1.57 14.07 -4.35
CA LYS A 82 -2.63 15.10 -4.51
C LYS A 82 -2.49 15.89 -5.81
N GLN A 83 -1.27 16.22 -6.21
CA GLN A 83 -1.00 16.91 -7.48
C GLN A 83 -1.32 16.02 -8.68
N CYS A 84 -1.03 14.71 -8.63
CA CYS A 84 -1.51 13.78 -9.65
C CYS A 84 -3.03 13.71 -9.68
N TRP A 85 -3.67 13.51 -8.52
CA TRP A 85 -5.12 13.36 -8.38
C TRP A 85 -5.89 14.50 -9.05
N LYS A 86 -5.49 15.74 -8.78
CA LYS A 86 -6.07 16.96 -9.36
C LYS A 86 -5.78 17.11 -10.85
N ARG A 87 -4.59 16.76 -11.33
CA ARG A 87 -4.24 16.80 -12.78
C ARG A 87 -5.09 15.83 -13.60
N GLN A 88 -5.42 14.67 -13.03
CA GLN A 88 -6.24 13.64 -13.65
C GLN A 88 -7.76 13.87 -13.46
N GLY A 89 -8.18 14.95 -12.79
CA GLY A 89 -9.59 15.29 -12.60
C GLY A 89 -10.38 14.32 -11.70
N ASN A 90 -9.71 13.62 -10.79
CA ASN A 90 -10.32 12.55 -9.99
C ASN A 90 -11.22 13.02 -8.83
N ASP A 91 -11.43 14.33 -8.67
CA ASP A 91 -12.16 14.92 -7.54
C ASP A 91 -13.60 14.36 -7.40
N GLN A 92 -14.26 14.08 -8.54
CA GLN A 92 -15.59 13.44 -8.58
C GLN A 92 -15.64 12.01 -8.01
N ARG A 93 -14.49 11.38 -7.79
CA ARG A 93 -14.38 10.04 -7.16
C ARG A 93 -14.35 10.13 -5.62
N THR A 94 -14.27 11.35 -5.09
CA THR A 94 -14.14 11.65 -3.65
C THR A 94 -15.30 12.50 -3.10
N ASP A 95 -16.28 12.87 -3.93
CA ASP A 95 -17.49 13.57 -3.47
C ASP A 95 -18.27 12.72 -2.45
N THR A 96 -18.51 13.29 -1.27
CA THR A 96 -19.47 12.76 -0.29
C THR A 96 -20.89 12.98 -0.80
N LYS A 97 -21.67 11.91 -0.89
CA LYS A 97 -23.10 11.99 -1.22
C LYS A 97 -23.92 12.01 0.06
N ASP A 98 -24.50 13.16 0.36
CA ASP A 98 -25.56 13.30 1.36
C ASP A 98 -26.91 12.87 0.73
N VAL A 99 -27.39 11.67 1.07
CA VAL A 99 -28.69 11.09 0.69
C VAL A 99 -29.27 10.30 1.86
#